data_AF-A0A959E7K6-F1
#
_entry.id   AF-A0A959E7K6-F1
#
_cell.length_a   1.000
_cell.length_b   1.000
_cell.length_c   1.000
_cell.angle_alpha   90.00
_cell.angle_beta   90.00
_cell.angle_gamma   90.00
#
_symmetry.space_group_name_H-M   'P 1'
#
loop_
_entity.id
_entity.type
_entity.pdbx_description
1 polymer ?
#
loop_
_entity_poly.entity_id
_entity_poly.type
_entity_poly.pdbx_seq_one_letter_code
_entity_poly.pdbx_strand_id
1 'polypeptide(L)'
;MKTSIATVLLAWCFLLASPAVAQAPDFTVTDSQGQPHQLYADYLNQGKTVVIKLFFTYCPPCNAIAPLVEPLYQAWGGGNGDVEFISLSTKNDDTSADVAAYKANHGHTFPGVGADGGSLAASLPYRNGTFGLFFGTPTFVVIAPDGSVNFDVRGSNQPATIAAVDAAIAATGAVRPLVNFTGGGSVNTPQGDAINGVEVGVSELPGTTGTSNSGGQYSFNAQLAPDQQYTLQAFKAGGDRNGISTHDLLLISRHILGVAAFDNPLQILASDANRDSKVTTLDLIFLRRLILGIDSEFNGQDSWIFINPEYPFQNPGNPFNEVYSGDAGKVFFSPLDGAPLNWIGLKVGDVNDSADGSQ
;
A
#
# COMPACT_ATOMS: atom_id res chain seq x y z
N MET A 1 51.42 57.05 1.70
CA MET A 1 50.05 57.28 2.19
C MET A 1 49.07 56.58 1.24
N LYS A 2 48.56 55.41 1.59
CA LYS A 2 47.51 54.71 0.85
C LYS A 2 46.31 54.58 1.79
N THR A 3 45.24 55.30 1.47
CA THR A 3 43.97 55.32 2.20
C THR A 3 43.16 54.07 1.86
N SER A 4 42.75 53.33 2.89
CA SER A 4 41.89 52.16 2.78
C SER A 4 40.44 52.61 2.97
N ILE A 5 39.58 52.38 1.97
CA ILE A 5 38.13 52.61 2.04
C ILE A 5 37.50 51.27 2.36
N ALA A 6 36.98 51.12 3.57
CA ALA A 6 36.20 49.95 3.98
C ALA A 6 34.73 50.17 3.60
N THR A 7 34.26 49.43 2.60
CA THR A 7 32.86 49.42 2.15
C THR A 7 32.04 48.52 3.08
N VAL A 8 31.15 49.12 3.87
CA VAL A 8 30.18 48.40 4.71
C VAL A 8 29.04 47.93 3.80
N LEU A 9 28.99 46.63 3.51
CA LEU A 9 27.84 45.98 2.85
C LEU A 9 26.76 45.73 3.90
N LEU A 10 25.72 46.57 3.89
CA LEU A 10 24.50 46.35 4.66
C LEU A 10 23.71 45.23 3.96
N ALA A 11 23.78 44.01 4.51
CA ALA A 11 22.96 42.90 4.05
C ALA A 11 21.50 43.14 4.47
N TRP A 12 20.67 43.59 3.53
CA TRP A 12 19.22 43.63 3.70
C TRP A 12 18.70 42.19 3.69
N CYS A 13 18.54 41.61 4.88
CA CYS A 13 17.83 40.35 5.04
C CYS A 13 16.33 40.62 4.84
N PHE A 14 15.85 40.46 3.60
CA PHE A 14 14.42 40.34 3.33
C PHE A 14 13.95 39.03 3.99
N LEU A 15 13.40 39.14 5.20
CA LEU A 15 12.48 38.13 5.73
C LEU A 15 11.30 38.07 4.75
N LEU A 16 11.30 37.07 3.88
CA LEU A 16 10.09 36.67 3.17
C LEU A 16 9.10 36.23 4.25
N ALA A 17 8.17 37.09 4.63
CA ALA A 17 7.02 36.69 5.41
C ALA A 17 6.27 35.66 4.56
N SER A 18 6.33 34.38 4.96
CA SER A 18 5.45 33.36 4.40
C SER A 18 4.01 33.87 4.48
N PRO A 19 3.20 33.73 3.41
CA PRO A 19 1.81 34.12 3.48
C PRO A 19 1.16 33.42 4.67
N ALA A 20 0.46 34.17 5.51
CA ALA A 20 -0.27 33.61 6.63
C ALA A 20 -1.26 32.57 6.08
N VAL A 21 -1.10 31.32 6.49
CA VAL A 21 -2.00 30.23 6.10
C VAL A 21 -3.38 30.57 6.67
N ALA A 22 -4.40 30.62 5.81
CA ALA A 22 -5.75 30.97 6.23
C ALA A 22 -6.30 29.87 7.16
N GLN A 23 -6.70 30.27 8.36
CA GLN A 23 -7.13 29.39 9.44
C GLN A 23 -8.65 29.24 9.44
N ALA A 24 -9.15 28.01 9.65
CA ALA A 24 -10.57 27.74 9.78
C ALA A 24 -11.17 28.48 11.00
N PRO A 25 -12.29 29.20 10.87
CA PRO A 25 -12.97 29.75 12.04
C PRO A 25 -13.61 28.64 12.87
N ASP A 26 -13.52 28.74 14.20
CA ASP A 26 -14.23 27.82 15.09
C ASP A 26 -15.75 27.98 14.95
N PHE A 27 -16.48 26.91 15.19
CA PHE A 27 -17.94 26.91 15.22
C PHE A 27 -18.45 25.92 16.26
N THR A 28 -19.68 26.16 16.71
CA THR A 28 -20.46 25.18 17.48
C THR A 28 -21.77 24.95 16.75
N VAL A 29 -22.08 23.69 16.46
CA VAL A 29 -23.29 23.27 15.75
C VAL A 29 -23.95 22.09 16.46
N THR A 30 -25.21 21.85 16.18
CA THR A 30 -25.94 20.66 16.64
C THR A 30 -26.38 19.86 15.43
N ASP A 31 -25.98 18.59 15.35
CA ASP A 31 -26.29 17.75 14.21
C ASP A 31 -27.76 17.30 14.19
N SER A 32 -28.14 16.61 13.11
CA SER A 32 -29.48 16.11 12.87
C SER A 32 -29.94 15.03 13.86
N GLN A 33 -29.05 14.55 14.74
CA GLN A 33 -29.32 13.61 15.82
C GLN A 33 -29.31 14.30 17.20
N GLY A 34 -29.16 15.63 17.24
CA GLY A 34 -29.13 16.41 18.47
C GLY A 34 -27.78 16.44 19.18
N GLN A 35 -26.70 15.96 18.55
CA GLN A 35 -25.36 15.96 19.12
C GLN A 35 -24.65 17.30 18.87
N PRO A 36 -24.09 17.95 19.89
CA PRO A 36 -23.28 19.15 19.71
C PRO A 36 -21.88 18.79 19.16
N HIS A 37 -21.34 19.67 18.33
CA HIS A 37 -20.01 19.56 17.74
C HIS A 37 -19.31 20.92 17.72
N GLN A 38 -18.06 20.96 18.16
CA GLN A 38 -17.17 22.13 18.09
C GLN A 38 -15.91 21.80 17.28
N LEU A 39 -15.64 22.57 16.22
CA LEU A 39 -14.59 22.27 15.25
C LEU A 39 -13.23 22.02 15.91
N TYR A 40 -12.79 22.96 16.74
CA TYR A 40 -11.47 22.85 17.37
C TYR A 40 -11.47 21.86 18.54
N ALA A 41 -12.41 21.99 19.48
CA ALA A 41 -12.39 21.23 20.72
C ALA A 41 -12.59 19.72 20.51
N ASP A 42 -13.51 19.35 19.61
CA ASP A 42 -13.89 17.95 19.41
C ASP A 42 -13.03 17.25 18.35
N TYR A 43 -12.41 18.02 17.43
CA TYR A 43 -11.70 17.44 16.28
C TYR A 43 -10.26 17.93 16.11
N LEU A 44 -10.04 19.20 15.73
CA LEU A 44 -8.70 19.64 15.30
C LEU A 44 -7.67 19.54 16.44
N ASN A 45 -8.04 19.92 17.67
CA ASN A 45 -7.18 19.80 18.84
C ASN A 45 -6.95 18.34 19.27
N GLN A 46 -7.75 17.40 18.78
CA GLN A 46 -7.56 15.96 18.96
C GLN A 46 -6.68 15.35 17.86
N GLY A 47 -6.10 16.17 16.98
CA GLY A 47 -5.27 15.71 15.88
C GLY A 47 -6.06 15.27 14.64
N LYS A 48 -7.38 15.47 14.61
CA LYS A 48 -8.21 15.04 13.47
C LYS A 48 -8.18 16.05 12.33
N THR A 49 -8.26 15.52 11.12
CA THR A 49 -8.62 16.26 9.91
C THR A 49 -10.14 16.32 9.79
N VAL A 50 -10.69 17.48 9.42
CA VAL A 50 -12.14 17.65 9.24
C VAL A 50 -12.45 17.94 7.78
N VAL A 51 -13.39 17.18 7.21
CA VAL A 51 -13.92 17.41 5.87
C VAL A 51 -15.31 18.00 5.97
N ILE A 52 -15.46 19.26 5.61
CA ILE A 52 -16.76 19.92 5.53
C ILE A 52 -17.33 19.74 4.12
N LYS A 53 -18.54 19.19 4.03
CA LYS A 53 -19.34 19.15 2.80
C LYS A 53 -20.45 20.18 2.88
N LEU A 54 -20.33 21.29 2.15
CA LEU A 54 -21.42 22.24 1.97
C LEU A 54 -22.45 21.69 0.99
N PHE A 55 -23.72 21.65 1.39
CA PHE A 55 -24.79 21.07 0.58
C PHE A 55 -26.16 21.69 0.88
N PHE A 56 -27.20 21.12 0.27
CA PHE A 56 -28.58 21.17 0.76
C PHE A 56 -29.31 19.93 0.23
N THR A 57 -30.36 19.48 0.91
CA THR A 57 -30.94 18.14 0.69
C THR A 57 -31.51 17.91 -0.71
N TYR A 58 -32.10 18.94 -1.33
CA TYR A 58 -32.66 18.90 -2.68
C TYR A 58 -31.68 19.38 -3.79
N CYS A 59 -30.38 19.46 -3.49
CA CYS A 59 -29.32 19.84 -4.45
C CYS A 59 -29.03 18.69 -5.43
N PRO A 60 -29.31 18.80 -6.75
CA PRO A 60 -29.08 17.72 -7.70
C PRO A 60 -27.63 17.20 -7.76
N PRO A 61 -26.57 18.05 -7.87
CA PRO A 61 -25.20 17.55 -7.89
C PRO A 61 -24.76 16.97 -6.54
N CYS A 62 -25.31 17.46 -5.42
CA CYS A 62 -25.04 16.92 -4.09
C CYS A 62 -25.59 15.51 -3.94
N ASN A 63 -26.80 15.26 -4.45
CA ASN A 63 -27.42 13.93 -4.52
C ASN A 63 -26.63 13.00 -5.45
N ALA A 64 -26.12 13.51 -6.57
CA ALA A 64 -25.35 12.71 -7.52
C ALA A 64 -24.01 12.19 -6.95
N ILE A 65 -23.32 12.98 -6.12
CA ILE A 65 -22.06 12.54 -5.48
C ILE A 65 -22.29 11.76 -4.17
N ALA A 66 -23.46 11.88 -3.55
CA ALA A 66 -23.75 11.34 -2.23
C ALA A 66 -23.37 9.85 -2.06
N PRO A 67 -23.66 8.93 -3.01
CA PRO A 67 -23.31 7.52 -2.85
C PRO A 67 -21.81 7.24 -2.76
N LEU A 68 -20.95 8.19 -3.19
CA LEU A 68 -19.50 8.04 -3.16
C LEU A 68 -18.84 8.63 -1.90
N VAL A 69 -19.56 9.49 -1.15
CA VAL A 69 -19.00 10.16 0.03
C VAL A 69 -18.92 9.21 1.24
N GLU A 70 -19.93 8.35 1.42
CA GLU A 70 -19.93 7.40 2.54
C GLU A 70 -18.80 6.35 2.44
N PRO A 71 -18.55 5.71 1.28
CA PRO A 71 -17.38 4.85 1.13
C PRO A 71 -16.06 5.55 1.44
N LEU A 72 -15.90 6.82 1.04
CA LEU A 72 -14.72 7.62 1.37
C LEU A 72 -14.60 7.83 2.88
N TYR A 73 -15.69 8.20 3.56
CA TYR A 73 -15.72 8.38 5.02
C TYR A 73 -15.32 7.09 5.75
N GLN A 74 -15.87 5.94 5.34
CA GLN A 74 -15.53 4.64 5.92
C GLN A 74 -14.08 4.24 5.65
N ALA A 75 -13.53 4.56 4.47
CA ALA A 75 -12.13 4.31 4.14
C ALA A 75 -11.16 5.13 5.02
N TRP A 76 -11.63 6.20 5.67
CA TRP A 76 -10.89 6.98 6.65
C TRP A 76 -11.29 6.67 8.12
N GLY A 77 -12.02 5.59 8.34
CA GLY A 77 -12.34 5.07 9.67
C GLY A 77 -13.70 5.50 10.24
N GLY A 78 -14.56 6.13 9.44
CA GLY A 78 -15.93 6.44 9.84
C GLY A 78 -16.00 7.25 11.13
N GLY A 79 -15.14 8.26 11.27
CA GLY A 79 -15.05 9.13 12.45
C GLY A 79 -14.20 8.56 13.59
N ASN A 80 -13.86 7.26 13.57
CA ASN A 80 -13.03 6.62 14.60
C ASN A 80 -11.52 6.72 14.31
N GLY A 81 -11.14 7.03 13.07
CA GLY A 81 -9.75 7.28 12.68
C GLY A 81 -9.34 8.75 12.80
N ASP A 82 -8.37 9.17 11.99
CA ASP A 82 -7.82 10.53 12.00
C ASP A 82 -8.74 11.56 11.32
N VAL A 83 -9.90 11.16 10.80
CA VAL A 83 -10.74 12.03 9.96
C VAL A 83 -12.19 12.02 10.40
N GLU A 84 -12.80 13.20 10.44
CA GLU A 84 -14.25 13.38 10.60
C GLU A 84 -14.84 14.12 9.41
N PHE A 85 -16.05 13.74 9.01
CA PHE A 85 -16.81 14.42 7.97
C PHE A 85 -17.98 15.18 8.61
N ILE A 86 -18.25 16.40 8.18
CA ILE A 86 -19.42 17.16 8.63
C ILE A 86 -20.11 17.77 7.42
N SER A 87 -21.40 17.50 7.26
CA SER A 87 -22.19 18.17 6.22
C SER A 87 -22.95 19.36 6.80
N LEU A 88 -22.80 20.52 6.16
CA LEU A 88 -23.45 21.76 6.56
C LEU A 88 -24.41 22.22 5.48
N SER A 89 -25.70 22.32 5.81
CA SER A 89 -26.65 22.92 4.89
C SER A 89 -26.34 24.38 4.64
N THR A 90 -26.64 24.82 3.42
CA THR A 90 -26.45 26.19 2.94
C THR A 90 -27.77 26.96 2.80
N LYS A 91 -28.90 26.33 3.18
CA LYS A 91 -30.27 26.78 2.94
C LYS A 91 -31.02 26.98 4.24
N ASN A 92 -31.81 28.06 4.33
CA ASN A 92 -32.54 28.41 5.56
C ASN A 92 -33.76 27.51 5.81
N ASP A 93 -34.30 26.94 4.74
CA ASP A 93 -35.46 26.05 4.72
C ASP A 93 -35.10 24.56 4.90
N ASP A 94 -33.81 24.24 5.04
CA ASP A 94 -33.32 22.87 5.09
C ASP A 94 -32.98 22.50 6.55
N THR A 95 -33.95 21.90 7.24
CA THR A 95 -33.90 21.66 8.69
C THR A 95 -33.10 20.41 9.06
N SER A 96 -32.83 20.24 10.35
CA SER A 96 -32.21 19.03 10.90
C SER A 96 -33.01 17.78 10.58
N ALA A 97 -34.34 17.88 10.50
CA ALA A 97 -35.22 16.77 10.08
C ALA A 97 -35.02 16.42 8.59
N ASP A 98 -34.91 17.42 7.72
CA ASP A 98 -34.65 17.22 6.28
C ASP A 98 -33.27 16.60 6.05
N VAL A 99 -32.26 17.11 6.76
CA VAL A 99 -30.89 16.58 6.72
C VAL A 99 -30.84 15.13 7.24
N ALA A 100 -31.55 14.80 8.32
CA ALA A 100 -31.67 13.43 8.81
C ALA A 100 -32.29 12.50 7.73
N ALA A 101 -33.34 12.94 7.06
CA ALA A 101 -34.00 12.18 5.99
C ALA A 101 -33.06 11.98 4.78
N TYR A 102 -32.33 13.02 4.38
CA TYR A 102 -31.32 12.93 3.32
C TYR A 102 -30.22 11.93 3.67
N LYS A 103 -29.69 11.98 4.90
CA LYS A 103 -28.67 11.04 5.37
C LYS A 103 -29.19 9.60 5.33
N ALA A 104 -30.40 9.37 5.83
CA ALA A 104 -31.03 8.05 5.79
C ALA A 104 -31.20 7.53 4.36
N ASN A 105 -31.59 8.39 3.42
CA ASN A 105 -31.77 8.02 2.01
C ASN A 105 -30.45 7.64 1.30
N HIS A 106 -29.34 8.26 1.69
CA HIS A 106 -28.01 8.02 1.08
C HIS A 106 -27.10 7.11 1.92
N GLY A 107 -27.58 6.61 3.06
CA GLY A 107 -26.79 5.80 4.00
C GLY A 107 -25.65 6.56 4.68
N HIS A 108 -25.72 7.89 4.78
CA HIS A 108 -24.66 8.72 5.37
C HIS A 108 -24.64 8.59 6.89
N THR A 109 -23.49 8.22 7.44
CA THR A 109 -23.33 8.01 8.89
C THR A 109 -22.69 9.20 9.61
N PHE A 110 -21.89 10.00 8.89
CA PHE A 110 -21.22 11.19 9.43
C PHE A 110 -22.19 12.33 9.84
N PRO A 111 -21.81 13.23 10.78
CA PRO A 111 -22.64 14.37 11.21
C PRO A 111 -23.20 15.22 10.06
N GLY A 112 -24.46 15.62 10.19
CA GLY A 112 -25.13 16.52 9.24
C GLY A 112 -25.95 17.55 9.96
N VAL A 113 -25.83 18.81 9.55
CA VAL A 113 -26.35 19.96 10.29
C VAL A 113 -27.33 20.74 9.40
N GLY A 114 -28.57 20.87 9.86
CA GLY A 114 -29.60 21.70 9.25
C GLY A 114 -29.52 23.17 9.66
N ALA A 115 -30.41 24.00 9.14
CA ALA A 115 -30.44 25.45 9.40
C ALA A 115 -30.64 25.77 10.90
N ASP A 116 -31.54 25.04 11.54
CA ASP A 116 -31.87 25.09 12.98
C ASP A 116 -30.75 24.53 13.88
N GLY A 117 -29.80 23.76 13.31
CA GLY A 117 -28.60 23.27 13.98
C GLY A 117 -27.39 24.21 13.89
N GLY A 118 -27.53 25.39 13.28
CA GLY A 118 -26.47 26.39 13.16
C GLY A 118 -25.60 26.30 11.89
N SER A 119 -25.95 25.44 10.92
CA SER A 119 -25.16 25.23 9.69
C SER A 119 -24.92 26.50 8.87
N LEU A 120 -25.85 27.45 8.87
CA LEU A 120 -25.73 28.70 8.10
C LEU A 120 -24.59 29.58 8.61
N ALA A 121 -24.44 29.70 9.92
CA ALA A 121 -23.36 30.47 10.53
C ALA A 121 -22.02 29.75 10.33
N ALA A 122 -21.98 28.43 10.54
CA ALA A 122 -20.78 27.61 10.36
C ALA A 122 -20.31 27.54 8.89
N SER A 123 -21.21 27.59 7.92
CA SER A 123 -20.87 27.54 6.48
C SER A 123 -20.50 28.90 5.88
N LEU A 124 -20.83 30.02 6.55
CA LEU A 124 -20.66 31.37 6.01
C LEU A 124 -19.20 31.72 5.63
N PRO A 125 -18.16 31.39 6.42
CA PRO A 125 -16.77 31.71 6.08
C PRO A 125 -16.31 31.06 4.76
N TYR A 126 -16.92 29.93 4.39
CA TYR A 126 -16.59 29.19 3.18
C TYR A 126 -17.43 29.63 1.96
N ARG A 127 -18.26 30.66 2.12
CA ARG A 127 -19.19 31.16 1.09
C ARG A 127 -19.09 32.66 0.82
N ASN A 128 -18.39 33.40 1.68
CA ASN A 128 -18.31 34.86 1.63
C ASN A 128 -17.04 35.39 0.94
N GLY A 129 -16.22 34.51 0.36
CA GLY A 129 -14.99 34.87 -0.34
C GLY A 129 -13.71 34.80 0.51
N THR A 130 -13.79 34.49 1.82
CA THR A 130 -12.61 34.45 2.70
C THR A 130 -11.54 33.46 2.22
N PHE A 131 -11.94 32.26 1.79
CA PHE A 131 -11.01 31.21 1.35
C PHE A 131 -10.93 31.04 -0.17
N GLY A 132 -11.87 31.65 -0.91
CA GLY A 132 -11.95 31.51 -2.35
C GLY A 132 -13.36 31.81 -2.88
N LEU A 133 -13.50 31.79 -4.21
CA LEU A 133 -14.78 32.00 -4.87
C LEU A 133 -15.69 30.79 -4.64
N PHE A 134 -16.88 31.04 -4.10
CA PHE A 134 -17.90 30.00 -3.92
C PHE A 134 -18.73 29.83 -5.20
N PHE A 135 -18.60 28.67 -5.85
CA PHE A 135 -19.28 28.38 -7.12
C PHE A 135 -20.61 27.63 -6.97
N GLY A 136 -20.97 27.23 -5.74
CA GLY A 136 -22.15 26.42 -5.47
C GLY A 136 -21.81 25.08 -4.81
N THR A 137 -22.84 24.29 -4.55
CA THR A 137 -22.73 23.01 -3.85
C THR A 137 -22.76 21.82 -4.82
N PRO A 138 -22.17 20.65 -4.47
CA PRO A 138 -21.39 20.41 -3.26
C PRO A 138 -20.04 21.15 -3.29
N THR A 139 -19.63 21.70 -2.15
CA THR A 139 -18.25 22.21 -1.95
C THR A 139 -17.63 21.40 -0.83
N PHE A 140 -16.42 20.88 -1.06
CA PHE A 140 -15.64 20.20 -0.03
C PHE A 140 -14.55 21.13 0.49
N VAL A 141 -14.39 21.17 1.80
CA VAL A 141 -13.34 21.91 2.48
C VAL A 141 -12.62 20.92 3.38
N VAL A 142 -11.31 20.76 3.19
CA VAL A 142 -10.48 19.88 4.02
C VAL A 142 -9.66 20.74 4.96
N ILE A 143 -9.76 20.48 6.26
CA ILE A 143 -9.14 21.27 7.32
C ILE A 143 -8.18 20.36 8.08
N ALA A 144 -6.89 20.69 8.04
CA ALA A 144 -5.87 19.93 8.75
C ALA A 144 -5.91 20.22 10.27
N PRO A 145 -5.26 19.38 11.12
CA PRO A 145 -5.27 19.57 12.57
C PRO A 145 -4.71 20.92 13.04
N ASP A 146 -3.82 21.52 12.26
CA ASP A 146 -3.27 22.86 12.52
C ASP A 146 -4.20 24.02 12.12
N GLY A 147 -5.42 23.70 11.67
CA GLY A 147 -6.45 24.63 11.22
C GLY A 147 -6.27 25.17 9.80
N SER A 148 -5.24 24.75 9.07
CA SER A 148 -5.06 25.13 7.67
C SER A 148 -6.17 24.59 6.78
N VAL A 149 -6.62 25.41 5.83
CA VAL A 149 -7.78 25.13 4.98
C VAL A 149 -7.38 24.88 3.53
N ASN A 150 -7.76 23.71 3.01
CA ASN A 150 -7.83 23.43 1.58
C ASN A 150 -9.28 23.59 1.11
N PHE A 151 -9.56 24.71 0.46
CA PHE A 151 -10.91 25.12 0.08
C PHE A 151 -11.29 24.63 -1.32
N ASP A 152 -12.53 24.19 -1.45
CA ASP A 152 -13.16 23.86 -2.73
C ASP A 152 -12.46 22.74 -3.50
N VAL A 153 -12.13 21.66 -2.77
CA VAL A 153 -11.50 20.48 -3.34
C VAL A 153 -12.47 19.79 -4.30
N ARG A 154 -12.13 19.80 -5.60
CA ARG A 154 -12.99 19.29 -6.67
C ARG A 154 -12.18 18.68 -7.82
N GLY A 155 -12.80 17.73 -8.51
CA GLY A 155 -12.30 17.14 -9.75
C GLY A 155 -13.21 17.44 -10.95
N SER A 156 -12.90 16.84 -12.09
CA SER A 156 -13.65 17.02 -13.34
C SER A 156 -15.04 16.36 -13.35
N ASN A 157 -15.29 15.42 -12.43
CA ASN A 157 -16.53 14.66 -12.26
C ASN A 157 -16.61 14.12 -10.82
N GLN A 158 -17.69 13.39 -10.47
CA GLN A 158 -17.90 12.92 -9.10
C GLN A 158 -16.77 11.98 -8.60
N PRO A 159 -16.36 10.92 -9.31
CA PRO A 159 -15.21 10.12 -8.90
C PRO A 159 -13.90 10.91 -8.75
N ALA A 160 -13.61 11.82 -9.68
CA ALA A 160 -12.41 12.66 -9.61
C ALA A 160 -12.45 13.63 -8.42
N THR A 161 -13.63 14.14 -8.04
CA THR A 161 -13.80 14.94 -6.82
C THR A 161 -13.53 14.10 -5.58
N ILE A 162 -14.02 12.86 -5.51
CA ILE A 162 -13.75 11.96 -4.38
C ILE A 162 -12.25 11.68 -4.26
N ALA A 163 -11.56 11.38 -5.37
CA ALA A 163 -10.12 11.19 -5.37
C ALA A 163 -9.35 12.47 -4.96
N ALA A 164 -9.83 13.66 -5.36
CA ALA A 164 -9.23 14.92 -4.96
C ALA A 164 -9.40 15.19 -3.46
N VAL A 165 -10.58 14.93 -2.91
CA VAL A 165 -10.84 15.02 -1.46
C VAL A 165 -9.97 14.02 -0.71
N ASP A 166 -9.88 12.80 -1.22
CA ASP A 166 -9.05 11.75 -0.64
C ASP A 166 -7.56 12.14 -0.54
N ALA A 167 -7.00 12.65 -1.64
CA ALA A 167 -5.63 13.15 -1.67
C ALA A 167 -5.43 14.38 -0.77
N ALA A 168 -6.43 15.26 -0.68
CA ALA A 168 -6.38 16.43 0.19
C ALA A 168 -6.40 16.03 1.67
N ILE A 169 -7.11 14.98 2.05
CA ILE A 169 -7.07 14.41 3.40
C ILE A 169 -5.68 13.82 3.68
N ALA A 170 -5.13 13.00 2.78
CA ALA A 170 -3.79 12.44 2.97
C ALA A 170 -2.71 13.53 3.12
N ALA A 171 -2.87 14.65 2.41
CA ALA A 171 -1.95 15.80 2.46
C ALA A 171 -1.94 16.53 3.82
N THR A 172 -2.93 16.31 4.69
CA THR A 172 -2.91 16.86 6.06
C THR A 172 -2.05 16.05 7.02
N GLY A 173 -1.54 14.89 6.58
CA GLY A 173 -0.84 13.93 7.42
C GLY A 173 -1.75 12.94 8.15
N ALA A 174 -3.05 12.92 7.85
CA ALA A 174 -3.96 11.90 8.36
C ALA A 174 -3.56 10.50 7.88
N VAL A 175 -3.65 9.51 8.76
CA VAL A 175 -3.33 8.11 8.46
C VAL A 175 -4.61 7.29 8.41
N ARG A 176 -4.72 6.43 7.40
CA ARG A 176 -5.85 5.50 7.31
C ARG A 176 -5.77 4.45 8.42
N PRO A 177 -6.91 4.02 9.00
CA PRO A 177 -6.93 2.88 9.90
C PRO A 177 -6.38 1.63 9.22
N LEU A 178 -5.69 0.80 10.01
CA LEU A 178 -5.24 -0.51 9.54
C LEU A 178 -6.43 -1.40 9.22
N VAL A 179 -6.30 -2.20 8.16
CA VAL A 179 -7.27 -3.22 7.79
C VAL A 179 -6.79 -4.60 8.23
N ASN A 180 -7.72 -5.43 8.72
CA ASN A 180 -7.43 -6.84 8.95
C ASN A 180 -7.31 -7.53 7.60
N PHE A 181 -6.16 -8.12 7.34
CA PHE A 181 -5.86 -8.84 6.11
C PHE A 181 -5.53 -10.29 6.41
N THR A 182 -6.15 -11.20 5.67
CA THR A 182 -5.78 -12.62 5.65
C THR A 182 -5.20 -12.92 4.27
N GLY A 183 -3.87 -13.00 4.22
CA GLY A 183 -3.14 -13.34 3.02
C GLY A 183 -2.85 -14.83 2.94
N GLY A 184 -2.74 -15.37 1.73
CA GLY A 184 -2.40 -16.76 1.54
C GLY A 184 -2.26 -17.14 0.08
N GLY A 185 -1.68 -18.30 -0.13
CA GLY A 185 -1.40 -18.84 -1.46
C GLY A 185 -0.88 -20.25 -1.39
N SER A 186 -0.26 -20.67 -2.48
CA SER A 186 0.36 -21.99 -2.61
C SER A 186 1.84 -21.89 -2.94
N VAL A 187 2.61 -22.86 -2.49
CA VAL A 187 4.03 -23.03 -2.82
C VAL A 187 4.22 -24.38 -3.47
N ASN A 188 4.60 -24.38 -4.74
CA ASN A 188 4.75 -25.61 -5.54
C ASN A 188 6.08 -25.63 -6.29
N THR A 189 6.51 -26.81 -6.72
CA THR A 189 7.59 -26.97 -7.70
C THR A 189 7.12 -26.53 -9.09
N PRO A 190 8.02 -26.38 -10.08
CA PRO A 190 7.63 -26.09 -11.47
C PRO A 190 6.64 -27.11 -12.09
N GLN A 191 6.59 -28.34 -11.56
CA GLN A 191 5.74 -29.46 -11.98
C GLN A 191 4.38 -29.43 -11.29
N GLY A 192 4.21 -28.56 -10.29
CA GLY A 192 3.00 -28.43 -9.50
C GLY A 192 2.97 -29.28 -8.24
N ASP A 193 4.08 -29.91 -7.84
CA ASP A 193 4.14 -30.66 -6.59
C ASP A 193 4.22 -29.71 -5.40
N ALA A 194 3.43 -29.98 -4.36
CA ALA A 194 3.38 -29.14 -3.18
C ALA A 194 4.68 -29.15 -2.38
N ILE A 195 5.15 -27.98 -1.95
CA ILE A 195 6.32 -27.85 -1.07
C ILE A 195 5.85 -27.54 0.35
N ASN A 196 6.12 -28.44 1.27
CA ASN A 196 5.79 -28.33 2.70
C ASN A 196 6.88 -27.57 3.46
N GLY A 197 6.51 -26.85 4.53
CA GLY A 197 7.44 -26.26 5.47
C GLY A 197 8.14 -25.00 4.95
N VAL A 198 7.58 -24.37 3.92
CA VAL A 198 8.08 -23.09 3.41
C VAL A 198 7.54 -21.99 4.30
N GLU A 199 8.44 -21.21 4.89
CA GLU A 199 8.09 -20.01 5.64
C GLU A 199 7.96 -18.84 4.68
N VAL A 200 6.80 -18.19 4.68
CA VAL A 200 6.53 -16.98 3.90
C VAL A 200 6.34 -15.82 4.87
N GLY A 201 7.18 -14.80 4.78
CA GLY A 201 7.17 -13.64 5.67
C GLY A 201 6.85 -12.34 4.94
N VAL A 202 6.25 -11.39 5.66
CA VAL A 202 6.05 -10.00 5.21
C VAL A 202 7.27 -9.17 5.62
N SER A 203 8.02 -8.66 4.63
CA SER A 203 9.31 -8.00 4.86
C SER A 203 9.19 -6.76 5.75
N GLU A 204 8.12 -5.97 5.57
CA GLU A 204 7.89 -4.74 6.33
C GLU A 204 7.34 -4.99 7.75
N LEU A 205 6.92 -6.23 8.06
CA LEU A 205 6.32 -6.61 9.33
C LEU A 205 6.97 -7.88 9.92
N PRO A 206 8.18 -7.76 10.50
CA PRO A 206 8.86 -8.88 11.14
C PRO A 206 7.96 -9.61 12.14
N GLY A 207 7.92 -10.95 12.05
CA GLY A 207 7.06 -11.80 12.87
C GLY A 207 5.69 -12.11 12.26
N THR A 208 5.31 -11.46 11.15
CA THR A 208 4.14 -11.85 10.35
C THR A 208 4.56 -12.89 9.33
N THR A 209 4.32 -14.17 9.64
CA THR A 209 4.69 -15.29 8.77
C THR A 209 3.57 -16.31 8.63
N GLY A 210 3.62 -17.08 7.55
CA GLY A 210 2.80 -18.26 7.33
C GLY A 210 3.67 -19.42 6.86
N THR A 211 3.38 -20.64 7.30
CA THR A 211 4.13 -21.83 6.90
C THR A 211 3.25 -22.71 6.01
N SER A 212 3.80 -23.17 4.88
CA SER A 212 3.07 -24.08 3.99
C SER A 212 2.86 -25.45 4.65
N ASN A 213 1.66 -26.00 4.48
CA ASN A 213 1.30 -27.34 4.93
C ASN A 213 1.74 -28.42 3.91
N SER A 214 1.36 -29.68 4.12
CA SER A 214 1.68 -30.79 3.21
C SER A 214 1.02 -30.68 1.83
N GLY A 215 0.00 -29.84 1.66
CA GLY A 215 -0.59 -29.50 0.38
C GLY A 215 -0.01 -28.25 -0.26
N GLY A 216 1.03 -27.65 0.33
CA GLY A 216 1.68 -26.44 -0.18
C GLY A 216 0.90 -25.16 0.11
N GLN A 217 -0.25 -25.22 0.79
CA GLN A 217 -1.02 -24.03 1.14
C GLN A 217 -0.47 -23.37 2.39
N TYR A 218 -0.40 -22.04 2.37
CA TYR A 218 -0.04 -21.23 3.53
C TYR A 218 -1.01 -20.05 3.68
N SER A 219 -1.12 -19.54 4.90
CA SER A 219 -1.86 -18.32 5.19
C SER A 219 -1.25 -17.58 6.36
N PHE A 220 -1.41 -16.26 6.40
CA PHE A 220 -1.03 -15.41 7.52
C PHE A 220 -2.11 -14.33 7.74
N ASN A 221 -2.15 -13.79 8.95
CA ASN A 221 -3.03 -12.68 9.30
C ASN A 221 -2.18 -11.48 9.71
N ALA A 222 -2.58 -10.29 9.26
CA ALA A 222 -1.88 -9.05 9.56
C ALA A 222 -2.86 -7.87 9.67
N GLN A 223 -2.41 -6.81 10.33
CA GLN A 223 -3.06 -5.50 10.28
C GLN A 223 -2.21 -4.60 9.38
N LEU A 224 -2.74 -4.23 8.23
CA LEU A 224 -1.99 -3.59 7.15
C LEU A 224 -2.56 -2.19 6.85
N ALA A 225 -1.69 -1.26 6.48
CA ALA A 225 -2.12 0.02 5.94
C ALA A 225 -2.69 -0.20 4.52
N PRO A 226 -3.93 0.23 4.24
CA PRO A 226 -4.63 -0.13 3.00
C PRO A 226 -4.02 0.46 1.72
N ASP A 227 -3.24 1.53 1.84
CA ASP A 227 -2.57 2.27 0.77
C ASP A 227 -1.08 1.97 0.65
N GLN A 228 -0.56 1.07 1.47
CA GLN A 228 0.82 0.62 1.43
C GLN A 228 0.96 -0.66 0.61
N GLN A 229 2.00 -0.72 -0.23
CA GLN A 229 2.46 -1.95 -0.86
C GLN A 229 3.39 -2.70 0.10
N TYR A 230 3.21 -4.02 0.18
CA TYR A 230 3.98 -4.92 1.02
C TYR A 230 4.73 -5.95 0.16
N THR A 231 5.83 -6.45 0.72
CA THR A 231 6.68 -7.44 0.08
C THR A 231 6.60 -8.76 0.85
N LEU A 232 6.33 -9.85 0.14
CA LEU A 232 6.53 -11.20 0.65
C LEU A 232 7.84 -11.79 0.16
N GLN A 233 8.44 -12.59 1.04
CA GLN A 233 9.59 -13.43 0.74
C GLN A 233 9.34 -14.82 1.31
N ALA A 234 9.74 -15.84 0.55
CA ALA A 234 9.64 -17.24 0.95
C ALA A 234 11.03 -17.82 1.22
N PHE A 235 11.11 -18.69 2.24
CA PHE A 235 12.34 -19.29 2.71
C PHE A 235 12.09 -20.75 3.14
N LYS A 236 13.07 -21.61 2.86
CA LYS A 236 13.11 -23.00 3.35
C LYS A 236 14.56 -23.45 3.42
N ALA A 237 14.98 -23.89 4.60
CA ALA A 237 16.32 -24.41 4.83
C ALA A 237 16.35 -25.94 4.81
N GLY A 238 17.52 -26.50 4.52
CA GLY A 238 17.80 -27.93 4.61
C GLY A 238 17.39 -28.72 3.37
N GLY A 239 17.51 -30.05 3.47
CA GLY A 239 17.23 -30.95 2.35
C GLY A 239 18.21 -30.79 1.19
N ASP A 240 19.45 -30.33 1.44
CA ASP A 240 20.35 -29.85 0.40
C ASP A 240 20.62 -30.87 -0.71
N ARG A 241 20.62 -32.17 -0.39
CA ARG A 241 20.79 -33.30 -1.34
C ARG A 241 19.50 -33.78 -2.02
N ASN A 242 18.34 -33.29 -1.61
CA ASN A 242 17.04 -33.69 -2.14
C ASN A 242 16.97 -33.41 -3.66
N GLY A 243 16.54 -34.38 -4.45
CA GLY A 243 16.49 -34.31 -5.92
C GLY A 243 17.83 -34.45 -6.66
N ILE A 244 18.95 -34.05 -6.04
CA ILE A 244 20.23 -33.96 -6.76
C ILE A 244 20.82 -35.34 -7.08
N SER A 245 20.97 -35.64 -8.36
CA SER A 245 21.46 -36.92 -8.87
C SER A 245 22.57 -36.78 -9.91
N THR A 246 23.21 -37.89 -10.29
CA THR A 246 24.18 -37.88 -11.41
C THR A 246 23.53 -37.59 -12.77
N HIS A 247 22.20 -37.70 -12.86
CA HIS A 247 21.46 -37.31 -14.06
C HIS A 247 21.45 -35.78 -14.23
N ASP A 248 21.28 -35.03 -13.14
CA ASP A 248 21.34 -33.56 -13.14
C ASP A 248 22.71 -33.06 -13.61
N LEU A 249 23.78 -33.65 -13.08
CA LEU A 249 25.15 -33.35 -13.50
C LEU A 249 25.35 -33.60 -14.99
N LEU A 250 24.72 -34.64 -15.56
CA LEU A 250 24.78 -34.91 -17.00
C LEU A 250 24.02 -33.83 -17.80
N LEU A 251 22.84 -33.42 -17.34
CA LEU A 251 22.04 -32.37 -18.00
C LEU A 251 22.76 -31.01 -17.96
N ILE A 252 23.28 -30.60 -16.80
CA ILE A 252 24.08 -29.38 -16.65
C ILE A 252 25.35 -29.45 -17.51
N SER A 253 26.03 -30.60 -17.56
CA SER A 253 27.21 -30.76 -18.42
C SER A 253 26.88 -30.60 -19.91
N ARG A 254 25.74 -31.13 -20.37
CA ARG A 254 25.28 -30.95 -21.76
C ARG A 254 24.96 -29.49 -22.08
N HIS A 255 24.41 -28.77 -21.11
CA HIS A 255 24.16 -27.33 -21.21
C HIS A 255 25.47 -26.55 -21.36
N ILE A 256 26.44 -26.76 -20.46
CA ILE A 256 27.76 -26.11 -20.50
C ILE A 256 28.48 -26.37 -21.83
N LEU A 257 28.37 -27.58 -22.37
CA LEU A 257 29.01 -27.97 -23.63
C LEU A 257 28.25 -27.51 -24.89
N GLY A 258 27.07 -26.89 -24.74
CA GLY A 258 26.21 -26.49 -25.87
C GLY A 258 25.61 -27.66 -26.64
N VAL A 259 25.60 -28.87 -26.07
CA VAL A 259 25.02 -30.07 -26.68
C VAL A 259 23.50 -30.08 -26.55
N ALA A 260 22.99 -29.56 -25.44
CA ALA A 260 21.57 -29.30 -25.22
C ALA A 260 21.43 -28.14 -24.23
N ALA A 261 20.99 -26.98 -24.73
CA ALA A 261 20.74 -25.82 -23.89
C ALA A 261 19.51 -26.03 -22.99
N PHE A 262 19.43 -25.24 -21.92
CA PHE A 262 18.23 -25.16 -21.11
C PHE A 262 17.33 -24.08 -21.69
N ASP A 263 16.05 -24.40 -21.82
CA ASP A 263 15.06 -23.53 -22.49
C ASP A 263 14.20 -22.74 -21.49
N ASN A 264 14.41 -22.96 -20.17
CA ASN A 264 13.69 -22.27 -19.11
C ASN A 264 14.66 -21.63 -18.09
N PRO A 265 14.31 -20.46 -17.52
CA PRO A 265 15.16 -19.72 -16.58
C PRO A 265 15.39 -20.47 -15.24
N LEU A 266 14.41 -21.25 -14.78
CA LEU A 266 14.47 -22.01 -13.54
C LEU A 266 15.54 -23.10 -13.58
N GLN A 267 15.71 -23.78 -14.71
CA GLN A 267 16.79 -24.76 -14.91
C GLN A 267 18.17 -24.09 -14.90
N ILE A 268 18.28 -22.91 -15.51
CA ILE A 268 19.53 -22.13 -15.50
C ILE A 268 19.87 -21.71 -14.05
N LEU A 269 18.88 -21.28 -13.27
CA LEU A 269 19.06 -20.93 -11.85
C LEU A 269 19.41 -22.13 -10.97
N ALA A 270 18.72 -23.26 -11.16
CA ALA A 270 19.02 -24.49 -10.44
C ALA A 270 20.45 -25.00 -10.73
N SER A 271 21.03 -24.61 -11.87
CA SER A 271 22.37 -25.04 -12.27
C SER A 271 23.52 -24.25 -11.63
N ASP A 272 23.25 -23.07 -11.05
CA ASP A 272 24.24 -22.22 -10.37
C ASP A 272 24.32 -22.63 -8.90
N ALA A 273 25.15 -23.64 -8.65
CA ALA A 273 25.25 -24.30 -7.35
C ALA A 273 26.06 -23.49 -6.33
N ASN A 274 26.94 -22.59 -6.80
CA ASN A 274 27.77 -21.75 -5.94
C ASN A 274 27.25 -20.30 -5.82
N ARG A 275 26.16 -19.96 -6.52
CA ARG A 275 25.56 -18.62 -6.65
C ARG A 275 26.54 -17.56 -7.15
N ASP A 276 27.38 -17.91 -8.11
CA ASP A 276 28.29 -16.95 -8.75
C ASP A 276 27.71 -16.28 -10.01
N SER A 277 26.42 -16.52 -10.28
CA SER A 277 25.65 -16.03 -11.42
C SER A 277 26.15 -16.56 -12.77
N LYS A 278 26.73 -17.76 -12.79
CA LYS A 278 27.19 -18.45 -14.00
C LYS A 278 26.93 -19.95 -13.88
N VAL A 279 26.74 -20.60 -15.03
CA VAL A 279 26.71 -22.07 -15.10
C VAL A 279 28.02 -22.55 -15.68
N THR A 280 28.85 -23.18 -14.83
CA THR A 280 30.20 -23.59 -15.17
C THR A 280 30.51 -25.00 -14.67
N THR A 281 31.70 -25.50 -15.00
CA THR A 281 32.18 -26.78 -14.44
C THR A 281 32.41 -26.72 -12.92
N LEU A 282 32.51 -25.52 -12.33
CA LEU A 282 32.66 -25.38 -10.89
C LEU A 282 31.38 -25.82 -10.16
N ASP A 283 30.21 -25.52 -10.73
CA ASP A 283 28.91 -25.96 -10.21
C ASP A 283 28.82 -27.49 -10.16
N LEU A 284 29.26 -28.16 -11.23
CA LEU A 284 29.34 -29.62 -11.27
C LEU A 284 30.24 -30.20 -10.18
N ILE A 285 31.32 -29.51 -9.81
CA ILE A 285 32.21 -29.93 -8.73
C ILE A 285 31.50 -29.80 -7.37
N PHE A 286 30.80 -28.69 -7.12
CA PHE A 286 30.00 -28.49 -5.90
C PHE A 286 28.92 -29.57 -5.75
N LEU A 287 28.08 -29.76 -6.77
CA LEU A 287 27.02 -30.76 -6.73
C LEU A 287 27.57 -32.18 -6.57
N ARG A 288 28.69 -32.50 -7.23
CA ARG A 288 29.33 -33.82 -7.06
C ARG A 288 29.84 -34.04 -5.63
N ARG A 289 30.43 -33.03 -4.99
CA ARG A 289 30.90 -33.13 -3.60
C ARG A 289 29.73 -33.35 -2.65
N LEU A 290 28.60 -32.69 -2.89
CA LEU A 290 27.36 -32.86 -2.13
C LEU A 290 26.77 -34.28 -2.29
N ILE A 291 26.71 -34.81 -3.53
CA ILE A 291 26.29 -36.20 -3.81
C ILE A 291 27.18 -37.22 -3.08
N LEU A 292 28.50 -36.96 -3.06
CA LEU A 292 29.46 -37.83 -2.39
C LEU A 292 29.46 -37.68 -0.86
N GLY A 293 28.70 -36.73 -0.31
CA GLY A 293 28.68 -36.42 1.12
C GLY A 293 30.00 -35.84 1.64
N ILE A 294 30.82 -35.28 0.74
CA ILE A 294 32.03 -34.54 1.13
C ILE A 294 31.62 -33.20 1.74
N ASP A 295 30.63 -32.55 1.13
CA ASP A 295 29.94 -31.40 1.68
C ASP A 295 28.54 -31.86 2.11
N SER A 296 28.01 -31.30 3.20
CA SER A 296 26.66 -31.57 3.69
C SER A 296 25.65 -30.51 3.30
N GLU A 297 26.11 -29.32 2.91
CA GLU A 297 25.28 -28.14 2.62
C GLU A 297 25.94 -27.20 1.60
N PHE A 298 25.18 -26.26 1.05
CA PHE A 298 25.64 -25.23 0.10
C PHE A 298 26.40 -24.05 0.76
N ASN A 299 27.38 -24.32 1.63
CA ASN A 299 28.22 -23.29 2.29
C ASN A 299 27.41 -22.13 2.93
N GLY A 300 26.31 -22.45 3.62
CA GLY A 300 25.46 -21.46 4.29
C GLY A 300 24.48 -20.71 3.38
N GLN A 301 24.32 -21.14 2.12
CA GLN A 301 23.27 -20.66 1.23
C GLN A 301 22.07 -21.61 1.25
N ASP A 302 20.88 -21.05 1.05
CA ASP A 302 19.66 -21.85 0.96
C ASP A 302 19.68 -22.76 -0.26
N SER A 303 19.13 -23.95 -0.09
CA SER A 303 19.10 -24.95 -1.16
C SER A 303 17.81 -24.92 -1.98
N TRP A 304 16.86 -24.06 -1.58
CA TRP A 304 15.67 -23.69 -2.32
C TRP A 304 15.76 -22.22 -2.78
N ILE A 305 15.26 -21.95 -3.97
CA ILE A 305 15.05 -20.59 -4.49
C ILE A 305 13.56 -20.46 -4.80
N PHE A 306 12.92 -19.44 -4.22
CA PHE A 306 11.51 -19.15 -4.44
C PHE A 306 11.33 -17.96 -5.36
N ILE A 307 10.40 -18.09 -6.29
CA ILE A 307 10.16 -17.12 -7.36
C ILE A 307 8.67 -16.86 -7.47
N ASN A 308 8.31 -15.61 -7.77
CA ASN A 308 6.96 -15.24 -8.14
C ASN A 308 6.59 -15.90 -9.49
N PRO A 309 5.56 -16.77 -9.55
CA PRO A 309 5.17 -17.46 -10.78
C PRO A 309 4.76 -16.53 -11.92
N GLU A 310 4.34 -15.31 -11.60
CA GLU A 310 3.90 -14.31 -12.58
C GLU A 310 5.03 -13.35 -12.98
N TYR A 311 6.27 -13.57 -12.52
CA TYR A 311 7.39 -12.69 -12.81
C TYR A 311 7.76 -12.70 -14.31
N PRO A 312 7.71 -11.54 -15.00
CA PRO A 312 8.04 -11.46 -16.41
C PRO A 312 9.55 -11.30 -16.60
N PHE A 313 10.30 -12.41 -16.63
CA PHE A 313 11.74 -12.39 -16.88
C PHE A 313 12.09 -11.61 -18.15
N GLN A 314 12.90 -10.57 -18.01
CA GLN A 314 13.36 -9.73 -19.11
C GLN A 314 14.45 -10.42 -19.93
N ASN A 315 15.28 -11.23 -19.28
CA ASN A 315 16.28 -12.07 -19.93
C ASN A 315 16.20 -13.52 -19.44
N PRO A 316 15.27 -14.34 -19.95
CA PRO A 316 15.10 -15.72 -19.51
C PRO A 316 16.36 -16.60 -19.67
N GLY A 317 17.28 -16.25 -20.58
CA GLY A 317 18.55 -16.95 -20.77
C GLY A 317 19.66 -16.56 -19.78
N ASN A 318 19.45 -15.50 -18.99
CA ASN A 318 20.36 -15.08 -17.93
C ASN A 318 19.56 -14.43 -16.78
N PRO A 319 18.87 -15.26 -15.96
CA PRO A 319 17.93 -14.79 -14.95
C PRO A 319 18.58 -14.35 -13.62
N PHE A 320 19.89 -14.53 -13.44
CA PHE A 320 20.55 -14.43 -12.13
C PHE A 320 20.36 -13.07 -11.44
N ASN A 321 20.53 -11.97 -12.16
CA ASN A 321 20.36 -10.63 -11.58
C ASN A 321 18.92 -10.38 -11.14
N GLU A 322 17.96 -10.80 -11.96
CA GLU A 322 16.52 -10.64 -11.67
C GLU A 322 16.10 -11.40 -10.40
N VAL A 323 16.80 -12.49 -10.04
CA VAL A 323 16.51 -13.33 -8.86
C VAL A 323 17.37 -12.97 -7.64
N TYR A 324 18.69 -12.90 -7.78
CA TYR A 324 19.59 -12.73 -6.63
C TYR A 324 19.68 -11.28 -6.12
N SER A 325 19.42 -10.31 -6.99
CA SER A 325 19.44 -8.88 -6.65
C SER A 325 18.17 -8.13 -7.04
N GLY A 326 17.29 -8.76 -7.83
CA GLY A 326 16.07 -8.17 -8.33
C GLY A 326 14.83 -8.56 -7.53
N ASP A 327 13.71 -8.61 -8.24
CA ASP A 327 12.37 -8.76 -7.69
C ASP A 327 11.73 -10.11 -8.01
N ALA A 328 12.39 -10.99 -8.78
CA ALA A 328 11.84 -12.29 -9.11
C ALA A 328 11.60 -13.16 -7.87
N GLY A 329 12.44 -13.00 -6.83
CA GLY A 329 12.29 -13.69 -5.54
C GLY A 329 11.33 -13.02 -4.56
N LYS A 330 10.51 -12.06 -5.02
CA LYS A 330 9.58 -11.29 -4.19
C LYS A 330 8.18 -11.33 -4.79
N VAL A 331 7.16 -11.31 -3.92
CA VAL A 331 5.76 -11.09 -4.32
C VAL A 331 5.30 -9.78 -3.68
N PHE A 332 4.91 -8.82 -4.51
CA PHE A 332 4.34 -7.56 -4.04
C PHE A 332 2.82 -7.65 -3.98
N PHE A 333 2.22 -7.11 -2.92
CA PHE A 333 0.77 -7.09 -2.77
C PHE A 333 0.30 -5.84 -2.02
N SER A 334 -0.96 -5.46 -2.25
CA SER A 334 -1.68 -4.49 -1.43
C SER A 334 -2.83 -5.22 -0.74
N PRO A 335 -3.20 -4.87 0.50
CA PRO A 335 -4.27 -5.57 1.22
C PRO A 335 -5.66 -5.43 0.57
N LEU A 336 -5.83 -4.46 -0.33
CA LEU A 336 -7.06 -4.28 -1.11
C LEU A 336 -7.07 -5.11 -2.41
N ASP A 337 -5.92 -5.68 -2.78
CA ASP A 337 -5.77 -6.51 -3.96
C ASP A 337 -6.00 -7.97 -3.57
N GLY A 338 -7.08 -8.58 -4.08
CA GLY A 338 -7.48 -9.95 -3.76
C GLY A 338 -6.70 -11.05 -4.51
N ALA A 339 -5.47 -10.78 -4.95
CA ALA A 339 -4.69 -11.71 -5.75
C ALA A 339 -4.08 -12.83 -4.87
N PRO A 340 -4.06 -14.09 -5.35
CA PRO A 340 -3.40 -15.17 -4.61
C PRO A 340 -1.88 -14.96 -4.59
N LEU A 341 -1.27 -15.20 -3.43
CA LEU A 341 0.14 -14.94 -3.19
C LEU A 341 0.94 -16.23 -3.43
N ASN A 342 1.04 -16.65 -4.69
CA ASN A 342 1.63 -17.94 -5.04
C ASN A 342 3.15 -17.88 -5.20
N TRP A 343 3.79 -19.05 -5.07
CA TRP A 343 5.24 -19.23 -5.21
C TRP A 343 5.57 -20.46 -6.03
N ILE A 344 6.64 -20.36 -6.82
CA ILE A 344 7.34 -21.52 -7.37
C ILE A 344 8.65 -21.68 -6.60
N GLY A 345 8.88 -22.85 -6.03
CA GLY A 345 10.15 -23.22 -5.41
C GLY A 345 10.93 -24.15 -6.33
N LEU A 346 12.19 -23.81 -6.61
CA LEU A 346 13.12 -24.67 -7.33
C LEU A 346 14.27 -25.07 -6.41
N LYS A 347 14.76 -26.30 -6.58
CA LYS A 347 15.82 -26.86 -5.76
C LYS A 347 17.16 -26.67 -6.47
N VAL A 348 18.13 -26.03 -5.79
CA VAL A 348 19.48 -25.83 -6.34
C VAL A 348 20.11 -27.21 -6.60
N GLY A 349 20.61 -27.42 -7.81
CA GLY A 349 21.24 -28.64 -8.29
C GLY A 349 20.32 -29.69 -8.91
N ASP A 350 19.01 -29.52 -8.80
CA ASP A 350 17.99 -30.45 -9.32
C ASP A 350 17.33 -29.82 -10.54
N VAL A 351 17.85 -30.14 -11.74
CA VAL A 351 17.47 -29.46 -13.00
C VAL A 351 16.42 -30.24 -13.79
N ASN A 352 16.08 -31.44 -13.31
CA ASN A 352 14.95 -32.23 -13.79
C ASN A 352 13.76 -32.22 -12.82
N ASP A 353 13.84 -31.39 -11.76
CA ASP A 353 12.82 -31.18 -10.74
C ASP A 353 12.33 -32.49 -10.08
N SER A 354 13.27 -33.33 -9.67
CA SER A 354 13.01 -34.60 -9.01
C SER A 354 12.97 -34.52 -7.48
N ALA A 355 13.17 -33.32 -6.91
CA ALA A 355 13.10 -33.06 -5.47
C ALA A 355 11.71 -33.32 -4.91
N ASP A 356 11.68 -34.00 -3.76
CA ASP A 356 10.45 -34.24 -2.99
C ASP A 356 10.08 -32.99 -2.19
N GLY A 357 8.98 -32.33 -2.53
CA GLY A 357 8.51 -31.12 -1.86
C GLY A 357 8.19 -31.30 -0.36
N SER A 358 8.04 -32.54 0.12
CA SER A 358 7.82 -32.83 1.54
C SER A 358 9.09 -32.78 2.40
N GLN A 359 10.28 -32.75 1.80
CA GLN A 359 11.59 -32.81 2.47
C GLN A 359 12.34 -31.49 2.52
#